data_AF-A0A5E4N9C2-F1
#
_entry.id   AF-A0A5E4N9C2-F1
#
_cell.length_a   1.000
_cell.length_b   1.000
_cell.length_c   1.000
_cell.angle_alpha   90.00
_cell.angle_beta   90.00
_cell.angle_gamma   90.00
#
_symmetry.space_group_name_H-M   'P 1'
#
loop_
_entity.id
_entity.type
_entity.pdbx_description
1 polymer ?
#
loop_
_entity_poly.entity_id
_entity_poly.type
_entity_poly.pdbx_seq_one_letter_code
_entity_poly.pdbx_strand_id
1 'polypeptide(L)' 'MIGSKAVQAVRQFSTTAIRRSDHGYTGPGRNLPFDVYSKYKFTLYTALFFSSGFGLPFLMVRYVRKRSG' A
#
# COMPACT_ATOMS: atom_id res chain seq x y z
N MET A 1 -6.59 -20.69 42.15
CA MET A 1 -6.66 -20.63 40.66
C MET A 1 -6.10 -19.31 40.08
N ILE A 2 -5.23 -18.58 40.79
CA ILE A 2 -4.70 -17.27 40.36
C ILE A 2 -3.48 -17.42 39.43
N GLY A 3 -2.64 -18.44 39.65
CA GLY A 3 -1.43 -18.67 38.85
C GLY A 3 -1.69 -18.93 37.36
N SER A 4 -2.80 -19.58 37.02
CA SER A 4 -3.17 -19.84 35.62
C SER A 4 -3.59 -18.57 34.87
N LYS A 5 -4.18 -17.58 35.57
CA LYS A 5 -4.55 -16.29 34.97
C LYS A 5 -3.35 -15.38 34.76
N ALA A 6 -2.39 -15.39 35.68
CA ALA A 6 -1.12 -14.68 35.50
C ALA A 6 -0.31 -15.22 34.30
N VAL A 7 -0.20 -16.56 34.18
CA VAL A 7 0.46 -17.21 33.02
C VAL A 7 -0.27 -16.88 31.73
N GLN A 8 -1.61 -16.86 31.73
CA GLN A 8 -2.42 -16.51 30.57
C GLN A 8 -2.23 -15.04 30.16
N ALA A 9 -2.14 -14.12 31.13
CA ALA A 9 -1.88 -12.69 30.88
C ALA A 9 -0.48 -12.45 30.29
N VAL A 10 0.55 -13.12 30.82
CA VAL A 10 1.92 -13.04 30.28
C VAL A 10 1.97 -13.58 28.85
N ARG A 11 1.29 -14.69 28.57
CA ARG A 11 1.17 -15.23 27.21
C ARG A 11 0.48 -14.26 26.27
N GLN A 12 -0.66 -13.70 26.65
CA GLN A 12 -1.39 -12.70 25.85
C GLN A 12 -0.56 -11.43 25.60
N PHE A 13 0.21 -10.97 26.58
CA PHE A 13 1.13 -9.84 26.41
C PHE A 13 2.27 -10.18 25.44
N SER A 14 2.89 -11.35 25.58
CA SER A 14 3.97 -11.79 24.70
C SER A 14 3.50 -11.96 23.25
N THR A 15 2.32 -12.53 23.00
CA THR A 15 1.78 -12.69 21.66
C THR A 15 1.38 -11.37 21.01
N THR A 16 0.85 -10.42 21.80
CA THR A 16 0.55 -9.07 21.30
C THR A 16 1.81 -8.25 21.02
N ALA A 17 2.85 -8.39 21.84
CA ALA A 17 4.16 -7.78 21.60
C ALA A 17 4.80 -8.34 20.33
N ILE A 18 4.80 -9.68 20.15
CA ILE A 18 5.33 -10.35 18.96
C ILE A 18 4.58 -9.92 17.70
N ARG A 19 3.24 -9.81 17.75
CA ARG A 19 2.41 -9.32 16.63
C ARG A 19 2.69 -7.86 16.27
N ARG A 20 3.09 -7.04 17.24
CA ARG A 20 3.46 -5.63 17.03
C ARG A 20 4.93 -5.44 16.66
N SER A 21 5.80 -6.39 17.00
CA SER A 21 7.22 -6.39 16.64
C SER A 21 7.49 -7.00 15.28
N ASP A 22 6.56 -7.78 14.75
CA ASP A 22 6.64 -8.30 13.39
C ASP A 22 6.74 -7.14 12.39
N HIS A 23 7.53 -7.32 11.32
CA HIS A 23 7.80 -6.32 10.27
C HIS A 23 6.59 -6.12 9.33
N GLY A 24 5.39 -6.28 9.88
CA GLY A 24 4.14 -6.05 9.19
C GLY A 24 3.89 -4.57 8.94
N TYR A 25 3.07 -4.29 7.95
CA TYR A 25 2.59 -2.96 7.62
C TYR A 25 1.64 -2.41 8.70
N THR A 26 2.19 -2.00 9.84
CA THR A 26 1.40 -1.43 10.95
C THR A 26 1.14 0.05 10.70
N GLY A 27 -0.12 0.41 10.43
CA GLY A 27 -0.57 1.80 10.33
C GLY A 27 -1.14 2.20 8.96
N PRO A 28 -1.96 3.26 8.90
CA PRO A 28 -2.60 3.69 7.65
C PRO A 28 -1.57 3.99 6.56
N GLY A 29 -1.75 3.39 5.38
CA GLY A 29 -0.88 3.61 4.23
C GLY A 29 0.40 2.76 4.19
N ARG A 30 0.73 2.04 5.27
CA ARG A 30 1.87 1.10 5.24
C ARG A 30 1.57 -0.12 4.38
N ASN A 31 0.32 -0.56 4.31
CA ASN A 31 -0.11 -1.77 3.58
C ASN A 31 -0.23 -1.57 2.06
N LEU A 32 0.09 -0.38 1.57
CA LEU A 32 0.02 -0.04 0.16
C LEU A 32 1.34 -0.40 -0.52
N PRO A 33 1.30 -0.85 -1.78
CA PRO A 33 2.51 -1.15 -2.56
C PRO A 33 3.23 0.13 -3.04
N PHE A 34 2.82 1.32 -2.56
CA PHE A 34 3.42 2.60 -2.90
C PHE A 34 3.46 3.52 -1.67
N ASP A 35 4.44 4.42 -1.66
CA ASP A 35 4.68 5.36 -0.57
C ASP A 35 3.71 6.54 -0.62
N VAL A 36 2.95 6.74 0.46
CA VAL A 36 1.99 7.84 0.65
C VAL A 36 2.47 8.92 1.61
N TYR A 37 3.61 8.73 2.28
CA TYR A 37 4.10 9.68 3.28
C TYR A 37 4.91 10.81 2.65
N SER A 38 5.60 10.54 1.55
CA SER A 38 6.26 11.57 0.77
C SER A 38 5.28 12.24 -0.19
N LYS A 39 4.93 13.50 0.10
CA LYS A 39 3.99 14.31 -0.70
C LYS A 39 4.40 14.36 -2.18
N TYR A 40 5.68 14.64 -2.45
CA TYR A 40 6.19 14.75 -3.81
C TYR A 40 6.16 13.42 -4.58
N LYS A 41 6.58 12.32 -3.94
CA LYS A 41 6.57 10.99 -4.58
C LYS A 41 5.13 10.54 -4.85
N PHE A 42 4.24 10.72 -3.88
CA PHE A 42 2.83 10.35 -4.02
C PHE A 42 2.15 11.14 -5.15
N THR A 43 2.35 12.45 -5.22
CA THR A 43 1.80 13.28 -6.30
C THR A 43 2.36 12.86 -7.66
N LEU A 44 3.67 12.60 -7.76
CA LEU A 44 4.29 12.17 -9.00
C LEU A 44 3.72 10.83 -9.49
N TYR A 45 3.64 9.82 -8.61
CA TYR A 45 3.08 8.52 -8.97
C TYR A 45 1.60 8.59 -9.34
N THR A 46 0.82 9.41 -8.61
CA THR A 46 -0.59 9.64 -8.93
C THR A 46 -0.74 10.26 -10.32
N ALA A 47 0.01 11.32 -10.62
CA ALA A 47 -0.05 11.99 -11.91
C ALA A 47 0.35 11.04 -13.05
N LEU A 48 1.44 10.29 -12.90
CA LEU A 48 1.89 9.33 -13.91
C LEU A 48 0.86 8.22 -14.14
N PHE A 49 0.35 7.59 -13.08
CA PHE A 49 -0.60 6.50 -13.19
C PHE A 49 -1.90 6.91 -13.91
N PHE A 50 -2.49 8.03 -13.50
CA PHE A 50 -3.73 8.50 -14.12
C PHE A 50 -3.49 9.06 -15.52
N SER A 51 -2.44 9.83 -15.74
CA SER A 51 -2.14 10.38 -17.09
C SER A 51 -1.79 9.28 -18.08
N SER A 52 -1.09 8.22 -17.69
CA SER A 52 -0.80 7.10 -18.58
C SER A 52 -2.06 6.33 -18.95
N GLY A 53 -2.92 6.02 -17.97
CA GLY A 53 -4.18 5.31 -18.23
C GLY A 53 -5.14 6.13 -19.08
N PHE A 54 -5.27 7.42 -18.77
CA PHE A 54 -6.14 8.34 -19.49
C PHE A 54 -5.61 8.71 -20.89
N GLY A 55 -4.29 8.85 -21.05
CA GLY A 55 -3.67 9.24 -22.31
C GLY A 55 -3.60 8.11 -23.35
N LEU A 56 -3.58 6.85 -22.92
CA LEU A 56 -3.39 5.70 -23.81
C LEU A 56 -4.41 5.63 -24.96
N PRO A 57 -5.73 5.78 -24.73
CA PRO A 57 -6.71 5.71 -25.82
C PRO A 57 -6.50 6.78 -26.90
N PHE A 58 -6.13 8.00 -26.51
CA PHE A 58 -5.84 9.09 -27.45
C PHE A 58 -4.61 8.78 -28.32
N LEU A 59 -3.56 8.21 -27.72
CA LEU A 59 -2.38 7.75 -28.45
C LEU A 59 -2.75 6.62 -29.42
N MET A 60 -3.60 5.69 -29.01
CA MET A 60 -4.06 4.58 -29.87
C MET A 60 -4.88 5.08 -31.06
N VAL A 61 -5.81 6.01 -30.84
CA VAL A 61 -6.58 6.63 -31.95
C VAL A 61 -5.64 7.35 -32.91
N ARG A 62 -4.67 8.12 -32.40
CA ARG A 62 -3.67 8.80 -33.24
C ARG A 62 -2.86 7.80 -34.05
N TYR A 63 -2.50 6.68 -33.44
CA TYR A 63 -1.74 5.61 -34.06
C TYR A 63 -2.52 4.91 -35.18
N VAL A 64 -3.78 4.53 -34.92
CA VAL A 64 -4.66 3.94 -35.94
C VAL A 64 -4.88 4.91 -37.08
N ARG A 65 -5.26 6.17 -36.78
CA ARG A 65 -5.49 7.20 -37.81
C ARG A 65 -4.29 7.37 -38.74
N LYS A 66 -3.07 7.37 -38.21
CA LYS A 66 -1.84 7.50 -39.01
C LYS A 66 -1.55 6.32 -39.93
N ARG A 67 -2.18 5.16 -39.71
CA ARG A 67 -2.02 3.95 -40.54
C ARG A 67 -3.13 3.72 -41.54
N SER A 68 -4.27 4.39 -41.36
CA SER A 68 -5.46 4.22 -42.19
C SER A 68 -5.55 5.23 -43.35
N GLY A 69 -4.55 6.06 -43.56
CA GLY A 69 -4.43 6.98 -44.70
C GLY A 69 -3.08 6.81 -45.37
#